data_AF-A0A950UB26-F1
#
_entry.id   AF-A0A950UB26-F1
#
_cell.length_a   1.000
_cell.length_b   1.000
_cell.length_c   1.000
_cell.angle_alpha   90.00
_cell.angle_beta   90.00
_cell.angle_gamma   90.00
#
_symmetry.space_group_name_H-M   'P 1'
#
loop_
_entity.id
_entity.type
_entity.pdbx_description
1 polymer ?
#
loop_
_entity_poly.entity_id
_entity_poly.type
_entity_poly.pdbx_seq_one_letter_code
_entity_poly.pdbx_strand_id
1 'polypeptide(L)'
;MKKLINAPDDVVLDALHGVEAAYPDRVRVNYEPRYVVRADAPVSGKVGLVSGGGSGHEPMHGGFVGPGMLDAACPGEVFTSPTPDQMQAATQAVSGGAGVLHIVKNYTGDVMNFDMAADLTRADGVEVESVVTNDDVAVKDSTWTAGRRGTGATVFVEKIAGALAEQGASLAEVA
;
A
#
# COMPACT_ATOMS: atom_id res chain seq x y z
N MET A 1 9.50 -29.71 -8.42
CA MET A 1 9.22 -28.25 -8.35
C MET A 1 7.72 -28.06 -8.57
N LYS A 2 7.00 -27.29 -7.73
CA LYS A 2 5.53 -27.08 -7.84
C LYS A 2 5.12 -25.62 -8.10
N LYS A 3 6.09 -24.69 -8.15
CA LYS A 3 5.84 -23.25 -8.34
C LYS A 3 6.12 -22.89 -9.80
N LEU A 4 5.25 -22.07 -10.39
CA LEU A 4 5.45 -21.48 -11.72
C LEU A 4 6.22 -20.17 -11.55
N ILE A 5 7.54 -20.27 -11.44
CA ILE A 5 8.45 -19.13 -11.28
C ILE A 5 9.68 -19.34 -12.15
N ASN A 6 10.31 -18.24 -12.55
CA ASN A 6 11.64 -18.27 -13.16
C ASN A 6 12.70 -18.39 -12.05
N ALA A 7 13.47 -17.32 -11.79
CA ALA A 7 14.36 -17.26 -10.64
C ALA A 7 13.58 -16.85 -9.38
N PRO A 8 13.86 -17.47 -8.20
CA PRO A 8 13.22 -17.07 -6.95
C PRO A 8 13.41 -15.60 -6.59
N ASP A 9 14.58 -15.02 -6.89
CA ASP A 9 14.92 -13.63 -6.58
C ASP A 9 14.15 -12.63 -7.47
N ASP A 10 13.69 -13.07 -8.64
CA ASP A 10 12.96 -12.24 -9.60
C ASP A 10 11.43 -12.36 -9.46
N VAL A 11 10.93 -13.19 -8.53
CA VAL A 11 9.50 -13.55 -8.48
C VAL A 11 8.57 -12.33 -8.36
N VAL A 12 8.95 -11.34 -7.54
CA VAL A 12 8.18 -10.11 -7.36
C VAL A 12 8.29 -9.21 -8.59
N LEU A 13 9.49 -9.11 -9.16
CA LEU A 13 9.74 -8.29 -10.34
C LEU A 13 8.99 -8.83 -11.58
N ASP A 14 9.05 -10.14 -11.81
CA ASP A 14 8.30 -10.82 -12.88
C ASP A 14 6.80 -10.62 -12.73
N ALA A 15 6.26 -10.74 -11.50
CA ALA A 15 4.85 -10.50 -11.23
C ALA A 15 4.46 -9.04 -11.53
N LEU A 16 5.30 -8.08 -11.17
CA LEU A 16 5.09 -6.66 -11.44
C LEU A 16 5.10 -6.33 -12.95
N HIS A 17 6.02 -6.91 -13.72
CA HIS A 17 5.98 -6.83 -15.20
C HIS A 17 4.65 -7.39 -15.75
N GLY A 18 4.19 -8.51 -15.19
CA GLY A 18 2.90 -9.11 -15.56
C GLY A 18 1.70 -8.21 -15.26
N VAL A 19 1.68 -7.54 -14.10
CA VAL A 19 0.61 -6.60 -13.73
C VAL A 19 0.56 -5.41 -14.68
N GLU A 20 1.70 -4.76 -14.96
CA GLU A 20 1.74 -3.61 -15.88
C GLU A 20 1.31 -4.01 -17.30
N ALA A 21 1.80 -5.15 -17.80
CA ALA A 21 1.44 -5.64 -19.12
C ALA A 21 -0.05 -6.03 -19.25
N ALA A 22 -0.66 -6.53 -18.17
CA ALA A 22 -2.06 -6.95 -18.18
C ALA A 22 -3.05 -5.77 -18.06
N TYR A 23 -2.64 -4.66 -17.44
CA TYR A 23 -3.51 -3.51 -17.13
C TYR A 23 -2.86 -2.15 -17.47
N PRO A 24 -2.30 -1.95 -18.67
CA PRO A 24 -1.49 -0.78 -19.02
C PRO A 24 -2.28 0.54 -19.05
N ASP A 25 -3.61 0.46 -19.15
CA ASP A 25 -4.54 1.60 -19.13
C ASP A 25 -5.03 1.95 -17.72
N ARG A 26 -4.72 1.12 -16.71
CA ARG A 26 -5.23 1.27 -15.34
C ARG A 26 -4.16 1.54 -14.31
N VAL A 27 -2.99 0.93 -14.47
CA VAL A 27 -1.87 1.08 -13.54
C VAL A 27 -0.56 1.34 -14.27
N ARG A 28 0.36 2.00 -13.58
CA ARG A 28 1.79 2.09 -13.91
C ARG A 28 2.57 1.38 -12.81
N VAL A 29 3.74 0.85 -13.13
CA VAL A 29 4.65 0.28 -12.14
C VAL A 29 5.95 1.08 -12.14
N ASN A 30 6.39 1.52 -10.96
CA ASN A 30 7.78 1.90 -10.78
C ASN A 30 8.57 0.66 -10.36
N TYR A 31 9.73 0.45 -10.96
CA TYR A 31 10.57 -0.73 -10.71
C TYR A 31 11.70 -0.44 -9.71
N GLU A 32 12.04 0.83 -9.49
CA GLU A 32 13.06 1.27 -8.53
C GLU A 32 12.74 2.68 -8.00
N PRO A 33 12.28 2.82 -6.74
CA PRO A 33 11.82 1.75 -5.87
C PRO A 33 10.49 1.14 -6.36
N ARG A 34 10.20 -0.12 -5.99
CA ARG A 34 9.06 -0.88 -6.53
C ARG A 34 7.72 -0.38 -5.99
N TYR A 35 6.79 0.04 -6.84
CA TYR A 35 5.39 0.24 -6.43
C TYR A 35 4.43 0.17 -7.62
N VAL A 36 3.20 -0.23 -7.35
CA VAL A 36 2.08 -0.15 -8.31
C VAL A 36 1.32 1.13 -8.01
N VAL A 37 0.99 1.91 -9.04
CA VAL A 37 0.26 3.18 -8.89
C VAL A 37 -0.82 3.28 -9.97
N ARG A 38 -1.93 3.97 -9.69
CA ARG A 38 -2.93 4.26 -10.71
C ARG A 38 -2.31 5.00 -11.91
N ALA A 39 -2.78 4.69 -13.11
CA ALA A 39 -2.29 5.33 -14.32
C ALA A 39 -2.52 6.85 -14.31
N ASP A 40 -3.61 7.32 -13.69
CA ASP A 40 -4.02 8.72 -13.59
C ASP A 40 -3.56 9.43 -12.30
N ALA A 41 -2.75 8.78 -11.45
CA ALA A 41 -2.21 9.43 -10.25
C ALA A 41 -1.08 10.43 -10.59
N PRO A 42 -0.96 11.54 -9.83
CA PRO A 42 -1.80 11.91 -8.69
C PRO A 42 -3.15 12.51 -9.13
N VAL A 43 -4.20 12.25 -8.35
CA VAL A 43 -5.53 12.84 -8.58
C VAL A 43 -5.64 14.14 -7.79
N SER A 44 -5.64 15.28 -8.49
CA SER A 44 -5.68 16.61 -7.87
C SER A 44 -6.88 16.81 -6.94
N GLY A 45 -6.64 17.33 -5.74
CA GLY A 45 -7.67 17.65 -4.75
C GLY A 45 -8.29 16.44 -4.03
N LYS A 46 -7.79 15.23 -4.29
CA LYS A 46 -8.22 13.99 -3.64
C LYS A 46 -7.19 13.54 -2.62
N VAL A 47 -7.65 13.00 -1.48
CA VAL A 47 -6.78 12.26 -0.56
C VAL A 47 -6.18 11.06 -1.30
N GLY A 48 -4.86 10.94 -1.28
CA GLY A 48 -4.17 9.76 -1.80
C GLY A 48 -4.28 8.59 -0.82
N LEU A 49 -4.42 7.36 -1.33
CA LEU A 49 -4.40 6.15 -0.50
C LEU A 49 -3.22 5.25 -0.86
N VAL A 50 -2.41 4.93 0.15
CA VAL A 50 -1.28 4.00 0.02
C VAL A 50 -1.43 2.86 1.02
N SER A 51 -1.21 1.64 0.54
CA SER A 51 -1.11 0.44 1.37
C SER A 51 0.09 -0.39 0.91
N GLY A 52 0.44 -1.43 1.65
CA GLY A 52 1.67 -2.17 1.41
C GLY A 52 1.88 -3.34 2.34
N GLY A 53 2.95 -4.08 2.07
CA GLY A 53 3.39 -5.22 2.85
C GLY A 53 4.14 -6.23 1.99
N GLY A 54 4.50 -7.36 2.60
CA GLY A 54 5.18 -8.43 1.88
C GLY A 54 4.35 -9.04 0.75
N SER A 55 5.02 -9.38 -0.34
CA SER A 55 4.42 -10.14 -1.45
C SER A 55 4.01 -11.55 -1.01
N GLY A 56 3.16 -12.21 -1.80
CA GLY A 56 2.60 -13.53 -1.49
C GLY A 56 1.19 -13.48 -0.89
N HIS A 57 0.55 -12.31 -0.91
CA HIS A 57 -0.84 -12.10 -0.49
C HIS A 57 -1.74 -11.61 -1.63
N GLU A 58 -1.28 -11.75 -2.88
CA GLU A 58 -2.02 -11.31 -4.07
C GLU A 58 -3.45 -11.90 -4.07
N PRO A 59 -4.49 -11.10 -4.37
CA PRO A 59 -4.42 -9.76 -5.00
C PRO A 59 -4.08 -8.60 -4.05
N MET A 60 -3.99 -8.84 -2.74
CA MET A 60 -3.69 -7.79 -1.76
C MET A 60 -2.18 -7.44 -1.81
N HIS A 61 -1.74 -6.22 -2.08
CA HIS A 61 -2.52 -4.98 -2.27
C HIS A 61 -2.59 -4.48 -3.73
N GLY A 62 -1.66 -4.90 -4.59
CA GLY A 62 -1.52 -4.35 -5.95
C GLY A 62 -2.77 -4.53 -6.82
N GLY A 63 -3.57 -5.57 -6.59
CA GLY A 63 -4.85 -5.80 -7.28
C GLY A 63 -5.99 -4.86 -6.85
N PHE A 64 -5.78 -4.07 -5.81
CA PHE A 64 -6.74 -3.08 -5.29
C PHE A 64 -6.34 -1.64 -5.62
N VAL A 65 -5.33 -1.44 -6.47
CA VAL A 65 -4.97 -0.12 -7.01
C VAL A 65 -5.95 0.26 -8.13
N GLY A 66 -6.74 1.31 -7.91
CA GLY A 66 -7.76 1.75 -8.86
C GLY A 66 -8.75 2.78 -8.27
N PRO A 67 -9.58 3.40 -9.12
CA PRO A 67 -10.58 4.38 -8.69
C PRO A 67 -11.51 3.84 -7.58
N GLY A 68 -11.68 4.62 -6.51
CA GLY A 68 -12.50 4.24 -5.35
C GLY A 68 -11.89 3.17 -4.43
N MET A 69 -10.61 2.84 -4.57
CA MET A 69 -9.80 2.01 -3.64
C MET A 69 -8.44 2.68 -3.40
N LEU A 70 -7.33 1.95 -3.57
CA LEU A 70 -5.97 2.47 -3.38
C LEU A 70 -5.49 3.27 -4.59
N ASP A 71 -4.66 4.28 -4.37
CA ASP A 71 -3.96 4.99 -5.43
C ASP A 71 -2.57 4.40 -5.72
N ALA A 72 -1.92 3.84 -4.70
CA ALA A 72 -0.71 3.05 -4.86
C ALA A 72 -0.62 1.89 -3.85
N ALA A 73 0.16 0.88 -4.21
CA ALA A 73 0.52 -0.24 -3.36
C ALA A 73 2.03 -0.51 -3.41
N CYS A 74 2.63 -0.75 -2.25
CA CYS A 74 4.06 -1.06 -2.11
C CYS A 74 4.27 -2.56 -1.86
N PRO A 75 4.61 -3.37 -2.87
CA PRO A 75 4.98 -4.77 -2.68
C PRO A 75 6.42 -4.86 -2.16
N GLY A 76 6.59 -5.36 -0.94
CA GLY A 76 7.90 -5.79 -0.44
C GLY A 76 8.30 -7.16 -0.98
N GLU A 77 9.43 -7.68 -0.53
CA GLU A 77 9.80 -9.07 -0.80
C GLU A 77 8.76 -10.06 -0.21
N VAL A 78 8.82 -11.33 -0.62
CA VAL A 78 7.85 -12.33 -0.15
C VAL A 78 7.83 -12.38 1.38
N PHE A 79 6.66 -12.10 1.96
CA PHE A 79 6.40 -11.98 3.41
C PHE A 79 7.28 -10.98 4.17
N THR A 80 7.84 -9.98 3.48
CA THR A 80 8.68 -8.95 4.08
C THR A 80 8.15 -7.56 3.76
N SER A 81 7.96 -6.73 4.79
CA SER A 81 7.50 -5.33 4.64
C SER A 81 8.37 -4.56 3.62
N PRO A 82 7.76 -3.72 2.75
CA PRO A 82 8.51 -2.80 1.90
C PRO A 82 9.34 -1.81 2.72
N THR A 83 10.35 -1.22 2.12
CA THR A 83 11.23 -0.27 2.80
C THR A 83 10.57 1.12 2.93
N PRO A 84 10.98 1.95 3.91
CA PRO A 84 10.42 3.28 4.08
C PRO A 84 10.56 4.19 2.86
N ASP A 85 11.70 4.13 2.16
CA ASP A 85 11.99 4.91 0.95
C ASP A 85 11.07 4.51 -0.22
N GLN A 86 10.76 3.22 -0.35
CA GLN A 86 9.78 2.72 -1.31
C GLN A 86 8.39 3.32 -1.06
N MET A 87 7.97 3.35 0.20
CA MET A 87 6.67 3.91 0.60
C MET A 87 6.62 5.44 0.49
N GLN A 88 7.71 6.13 0.82
CA GLN A 88 7.84 7.57 0.60
C GLN A 88 7.66 7.90 -0.89
N ALA A 89 8.34 7.18 -1.78
CA ALA A 89 8.23 7.39 -3.22
C ALA A 89 6.79 7.17 -3.73
N ALA A 90 6.12 6.11 -3.27
CA ALA A 90 4.72 5.86 -3.61
C ALA A 90 3.78 6.95 -3.06
N THR A 91 4.02 7.41 -1.83
CA THR A 91 3.25 8.50 -1.17
C THR A 91 3.38 9.81 -1.95
N GLN A 92 4.59 10.17 -2.36
CA GLN A 92 4.83 11.33 -3.21
C GLN A 92 4.13 11.20 -4.57
N ALA A 93 4.14 10.00 -5.18
CA ALA A 93 3.50 9.74 -6.47
C ALA A 93 1.97 9.88 -6.46
N VAL A 94 1.33 9.76 -5.29
CA VAL A 94 -0.14 9.88 -5.14
C VAL A 94 -0.58 11.18 -4.47
N SER A 95 0.35 12.05 -4.07
CA SER A 95 0.02 13.31 -3.40
C SER A 95 -0.67 14.29 -4.36
N GLY A 96 -2.00 14.37 -4.25
CA GLY A 96 -2.86 15.26 -5.02
C GLY A 96 -3.08 16.64 -4.40
N GLY A 97 -2.35 16.95 -3.31
CA GLY A 97 -2.49 18.21 -2.57
C GLY A 97 -3.58 18.22 -1.48
N ALA A 98 -4.18 17.08 -1.16
CA ALA A 98 -5.16 16.92 -0.06
C ALA A 98 -4.68 15.94 1.03
N GLY A 99 -3.37 15.68 1.09
CA GLY A 99 -2.75 14.70 1.99
C GLY A 99 -2.87 13.26 1.51
N VAL A 100 -2.26 12.33 2.26
CA VAL A 100 -2.22 10.90 1.95
C VAL A 100 -2.54 10.07 3.19
N LEU A 101 -3.44 9.09 3.06
CA LEU A 101 -3.71 8.09 4.07
C LEU A 101 -2.88 6.82 3.82
N HIS A 102 -2.13 6.41 4.84
CA HIS A 102 -1.47 5.11 4.90
C HIS A 102 -2.39 4.10 5.60
N ILE A 103 -2.71 3.00 4.92
CA ILE A 103 -3.46 1.88 5.48
C ILE A 103 -2.48 0.76 5.80
N VAL A 104 -2.31 0.44 7.08
CA VAL A 104 -1.22 -0.41 7.57
C VAL A 104 -1.78 -1.66 8.20
N LYS A 105 -1.27 -2.84 7.82
CA LYS A 105 -1.58 -4.09 8.52
C LYS A 105 -0.75 -4.18 9.79
N ASN A 106 -1.35 -4.60 10.91
CA ASN A 106 -0.63 -4.67 12.18
C ASN A 106 0.37 -5.86 12.20
N TYR A 107 1.52 -5.65 11.60
CA TYR A 107 2.73 -6.44 11.75
C TYR A 107 3.86 -5.50 12.11
N THR A 108 4.77 -5.93 12.98
CA THR A 108 5.82 -5.06 13.52
C THR A 108 6.65 -4.39 12.43
N GLY A 109 7.06 -5.15 11.40
CA GLY A 109 7.83 -4.59 10.27
C GLY A 109 7.01 -3.66 9.37
N ASP A 110 5.70 -3.91 9.20
CA ASP A 110 4.83 -3.03 8.43
C ASP A 110 4.66 -1.70 9.18
N VAL A 111 4.27 -1.74 10.45
CA VAL A 111 4.06 -0.54 11.29
C VAL A 111 5.33 0.32 11.37
N MET A 112 6.48 -0.27 11.72
CA MET A 112 7.73 0.49 11.83
C MET A 112 8.15 1.16 10.52
N ASN A 113 8.02 0.45 9.38
CA ASN A 113 8.44 1.01 8.10
C ASN A 113 7.47 2.08 7.60
N PHE A 114 6.15 1.89 7.77
CA PHE A 114 5.15 2.90 7.41
C PHE A 114 5.25 4.15 8.26
N ASP A 115 5.47 4.02 9.58
CA ASP A 115 5.68 5.16 10.48
C ASP A 115 6.90 5.98 10.04
N MET A 116 8.02 5.31 9.72
CA MET A 116 9.22 5.96 9.19
C MET A 116 8.96 6.64 7.84
N ALA A 117 8.21 6.00 6.93
CA ALA A 117 7.86 6.59 5.64
C ALA A 117 6.97 7.84 5.80
N ALA A 118 6.02 7.80 6.73
CA ALA A 118 5.16 8.95 7.05
C ALA A 118 6.00 10.13 7.58
N ASP A 119 6.96 9.88 8.48
CA ASP A 119 7.85 10.93 8.99
C ASP A 119 8.75 11.53 7.90
N LEU A 120 9.33 10.70 7.04
CA LEU A 120 10.12 11.15 5.89
C LEU A 120 9.27 12.01 4.94
N THR A 121 8.04 11.58 4.64
CA THR A 121 7.16 12.27 3.69
C THR A 121 6.62 13.59 4.27
N ARG A 122 6.34 13.63 5.58
CA ARG A 122 5.98 14.87 6.28
C ARG A 122 7.13 15.88 6.29
N ALA A 123 8.38 15.42 6.40
CA ALA A 123 9.55 16.29 6.28
C ALA A 123 9.67 16.95 4.89
N ASP A 124 9.15 16.29 3.85
CA ASP A 124 9.06 16.83 2.48
C ASP A 124 7.80 17.69 2.25
N GLY A 125 7.00 17.95 3.29
CA GLY A 125 5.83 18.84 3.23
C GLY A 125 4.54 18.20 2.74
N VAL A 126 4.46 16.87 2.68
CA VAL A 126 3.21 16.15 2.39
C VAL A 126 2.54 15.73 3.69
N GLU A 127 1.29 16.13 3.89
CA GLU A 127 0.49 15.69 5.03
C GLU A 127 0.16 14.20 4.91
N VAL A 128 0.44 13.44 5.97
CA VAL A 128 0.21 11.98 6.02
C VAL A 128 -0.49 11.64 7.33
N GLU A 129 -1.53 10.80 7.24
CA GLU A 129 -2.16 10.12 8.38
C GLU A 129 -2.08 8.61 8.19
N SER A 130 -2.16 7.85 9.28
CA SER A 130 -2.04 6.38 9.26
C SER A 130 -3.15 5.69 10.03
N VAL A 131 -3.75 4.66 9.45
CA VAL A 131 -4.70 3.77 10.11
C VAL A 131 -4.16 2.36 10.15
N VAL A 132 -4.10 1.78 11.36
CA VAL A 132 -3.63 0.41 11.58
C VAL A 132 -4.82 -0.55 11.69
N THR A 133 -4.83 -1.55 10.82
CA THR A 133 -5.80 -2.66 10.82
C THR A 133 -5.32 -3.81 11.69
N ASN A 134 -6.17 -4.28 12.61
CA ASN A 134 -5.85 -5.29 13.63
C ASN A 134 -7.05 -6.24 13.89
N ASP A 135 -7.70 -6.67 12.81
CA ASP A 135 -8.96 -7.42 12.78
C ASP A 135 -8.88 -8.85 13.29
N ASP A 136 -7.69 -9.46 13.28
CA ASP A 136 -7.55 -10.88 13.59
C ASP A 136 -7.77 -11.20 15.08
N VAL A 137 -8.90 -11.83 15.38
CA VAL A 137 -9.30 -12.21 16.73
C VAL A 137 -8.68 -13.52 17.23
N ALA A 138 -7.91 -14.22 16.41
CA ALA A 138 -7.35 -15.53 16.77
C ALA A 138 -6.26 -15.45 17.84
N VAL A 139 -5.42 -14.41 17.80
CA VAL A 139 -4.22 -14.28 18.64
C VAL A 139 -3.98 -12.81 18.99
N LYS A 140 -3.63 -12.52 20.25
CA LYS A 140 -3.34 -11.16 20.73
C LYS A 140 -1.88 -10.75 20.63
N ASP A 141 -0.91 -11.67 20.65
CA ASP A 141 0.51 -11.36 20.45
C ASP A 141 1.17 -12.51 19.69
N SER A 142 2.06 -12.21 18.75
CA SER A 142 2.75 -13.22 17.95
C SER A 142 4.23 -12.88 17.76
N THR A 143 5.00 -13.80 17.17
CA THR A 143 6.42 -13.57 16.83
C THR A 143 6.65 -12.29 16.02
N TRP A 144 5.65 -11.85 15.26
CA TRP A 144 5.77 -10.75 14.29
C TRP A 144 4.81 -9.59 14.55
N THR A 145 4.07 -9.61 15.67
CA THR A 145 3.05 -8.59 15.97
C THR A 145 2.90 -8.39 17.48
N ALA A 146 2.88 -7.12 17.90
CA ALA A 146 2.33 -6.71 19.18
C ALA A 146 0.83 -6.37 19.01
N GLY A 147 -0.05 -7.03 19.75
CA GLY A 147 -1.49 -6.93 19.48
C GLY A 147 -2.00 -7.85 18.37
N ARG A 148 -3.24 -7.64 17.96
CA ARG A 148 -3.91 -8.44 16.91
C ARG A 148 -3.33 -8.12 15.53
N ARG A 149 -3.25 -9.12 14.65
CA ARG A 149 -2.77 -8.95 13.27
C ARG A 149 -3.79 -8.22 12.42
N GLY A 150 -3.32 -7.49 11.40
CA GLY A 150 -4.15 -7.03 10.29
C GLY A 150 -4.22 -8.11 9.21
N THR A 151 -5.41 -8.54 8.80
CA THR A 151 -5.59 -9.63 7.84
C THR A 151 -6.55 -9.25 6.70
N GLY A 152 -7.57 -10.05 6.43
CA GLY A 152 -8.46 -9.85 5.28
C GLY A 152 -9.37 -8.63 5.42
N ALA A 153 -9.65 -8.16 6.65
CA ALA A 153 -10.54 -7.02 6.82
C ALA A 153 -9.91 -5.70 6.31
N THR A 154 -8.59 -5.66 6.11
CA THR A 154 -7.90 -4.52 5.50
C THR A 154 -8.53 -4.12 4.17
N VAL A 155 -8.95 -5.09 3.34
CA VAL A 155 -9.60 -4.81 2.05
C VAL A 155 -10.89 -3.98 2.20
N PHE A 156 -11.64 -4.15 3.28
CA PHE A 156 -12.83 -3.32 3.53
C PHE A 156 -12.45 -1.89 3.89
N VAL A 157 -11.38 -1.71 4.67
CA VAL A 157 -10.85 -0.38 5.00
C VAL A 157 -10.41 0.32 3.72
N GLU A 158 -9.65 -0.35 2.86
CA GLU A 158 -9.21 0.18 1.56
C GLU A 158 -10.38 0.57 0.66
N LYS A 159 -11.44 -0.24 0.61
CA LYS A 159 -12.63 0.04 -0.20
C LYS A 159 -13.44 1.22 0.35
N ILE A 160 -13.63 1.29 1.66
CA ILE A 160 -14.47 2.31 2.31
C ILE A 160 -13.75 3.66 2.29
N ALA A 161 -12.49 3.69 2.73
CA ALA A 161 -11.67 4.90 2.70
C ALA A 161 -11.48 5.40 1.27
N GLY A 162 -11.20 4.52 0.31
CA GLY A 162 -11.04 4.91 -1.10
C GLY A 162 -12.32 5.49 -1.70
N ALA A 163 -13.49 4.95 -1.35
CA ALA A 163 -14.77 5.51 -1.79
C ALA A 163 -15.06 6.88 -1.19
N LEU A 164 -14.67 7.11 0.06
CA LEU A 164 -14.87 8.39 0.75
C LEU A 164 -13.90 9.45 0.23
N ALA A 165 -12.65 9.09 -0.02
CA ALA A 165 -11.67 9.96 -0.67
C ALA A 165 -12.12 10.38 -2.07
N GLU A 166 -12.69 9.47 -2.87
CA GLU A 166 -13.23 9.78 -4.20
C GLU A 166 -14.39 10.79 -4.16
N GLN A 167 -15.08 10.93 -3.01
CA GLN A 167 -16.12 11.94 -2.80
C GLN A 167 -15.56 13.32 -2.40
N GLY A 168 -14.23 13.45 -2.29
CA GLY A 168 -13.55 14.69 -1.91
C GLY A 168 -13.56 14.98 -0.41
N ALA A 169 -13.75 13.96 0.43
CA ALA A 169 -13.62 14.09 1.88
C ALA A 169 -12.18 14.48 2.26
N SER A 170 -12.04 15.21 3.37
CA SER A 170 -10.74 15.61 3.90
C SER A 170 -9.96 14.44 4.48
N LEU A 171 -8.62 14.56 4.58
CA LEU A 171 -7.77 13.52 5.16
C LEU A 171 -8.26 13.07 6.55
N ALA A 172 -8.67 14.01 7.39
CA ALA A 172 -9.18 13.74 8.73
C ALA A 172 -10.55 13.03 8.77
N GLU A 173 -11.36 13.13 7.71
CA GLU A 173 -12.62 12.38 7.60
C GLU A 173 -12.41 10.97 7.05
N VAL A 174 -11.34 10.76 6.27
CA VAL A 174 -11.00 9.47 5.68
C VAL A 174 -10.23 8.57 6.66
N ALA A 175 -9.41 9.15 7.54
CA ALA A 175 -8.65 8.47 8.59
C ALA A 175 -9.54 8.01 9.76
#